data_AF-A0A949M9P5-F1
#
_entry.id   AF-A0A949M9P5-F1
#
_cell.length_a   1.000
_cell.length_b   1.000
_cell.length_c   1.000
_cell.angle_alpha   90.00
_cell.angle_beta   90.00
_cell.angle_gamma   90.00
#
_symmetry.space_group_name_H-M   'P 1'
#
loop_
_entity.id
_entity.type
_entity.pdbx_description
1 polymer ?
#
loop_
_entity_poly.entity_id
_entity_poly.type
_entity_poly.pdbx_seq_one_letter_code
_entity_poly.pdbx_strand_id
1 'polypeptide(L)'
;MSSQRPTPSVSVRDFQDLIHQMYYQKDLQRGIPGTFMWLMEEIGELASALQSGNDRENLEEEFADVLAWLATIANVAQVDLAQALQKKYGNGCPGCGLFVCTCAIDEKP
;
A
#
# COMPACT_ATOMS: atom_id res chain seq x y z
N MET A 1 14.73 30.45 15.24
CA MET A 1 14.76 29.00 14.95
C MET A 1 13.32 28.51 15.02
N SER A 2 12.61 28.47 13.89
CA SER A 2 11.23 27.99 13.84
C SER A 2 11.22 26.47 14.02
N SER A 3 10.73 26.01 15.17
CA SER A 3 10.32 24.61 15.33
C SER A 3 9.08 24.41 14.46
N GLN A 4 9.27 23.84 13.27
CA GLN A 4 8.15 23.28 12.50
C GLN A 4 7.55 22.15 13.33
N ARG A 5 6.25 22.22 13.64
CA ARG A 5 5.52 21.07 14.16
C ARG A 5 5.64 19.95 13.12
N PRO A 6 5.92 18.69 13.52
CA PRO A 6 5.80 17.57 12.61
C PRO A 6 4.39 17.57 12.01
N THR A 7 4.29 17.57 10.68
CA THR A 7 3.04 17.24 10.00
C THR A 7 2.60 15.87 10.51
N PRO A 8 1.33 15.68 10.93
CA PRO A 8 0.87 14.38 11.38
C PRO A 8 1.05 13.37 10.25
N SER A 9 1.90 12.37 10.47
CA SER A 9 2.11 11.27 9.54
C SER A 9 0.87 10.39 9.51
N VAL A 10 0.37 10.07 8.33
CA VAL A 10 -0.73 9.11 8.16
C VAL A 10 -0.21 7.70 8.46
N SER A 11 -0.81 6.98 9.41
CA SER A 11 -0.48 5.57 9.62
C SER A 11 -1.18 4.68 8.60
N VAL A 12 -0.70 3.44 8.43
CA VAL A 12 -1.38 2.45 7.55
C VAL A 12 -2.83 2.23 7.97
N ARG A 13 -3.11 2.25 9.28
CA ARG A 13 -4.47 2.12 9.80
C ARG A 13 -5.31 3.32 9.42
N ASP A 14 -4.81 4.54 9.65
CA ASP A 14 -5.54 5.77 9.31
C ASP A 14 -5.85 5.82 7.81
N PHE A 15 -4.90 5.41 6.97
CA PHE A 15 -5.09 5.35 5.53
C PHE A 15 -6.13 4.32 5.12
N GLN A 16 -6.06 3.09 5.66
CA GLN A 16 -7.03 2.05 5.36
C GLN A 16 -8.45 2.45 5.79
N ASP A 17 -8.58 3.06 6.97
CA ASP A 17 -9.86 3.56 7.51
C ASP A 17 -10.42 4.71 6.65
N LEU A 18 -9.57 5.61 6.17
CA LEU A 18 -9.96 6.69 5.24
C LEU A 18 -10.52 6.13 3.93
N ILE A 19 -9.82 5.16 3.32
CA ILE A 19 -10.28 4.48 2.09
C ILE A 19 -11.61 3.76 2.34
N HIS A 20 -11.73 3.07 3.48
CA HIS A 20 -12.97 2.39 3.87
C HIS A 20 -14.14 3.39 3.97
N GLN A 21 -13.94 4.52 4.64
CA GLN A 21 -14.98 5.54 4.80
C GLN A 21 -15.44 6.12 3.46
N MET A 22 -14.52 6.35 2.52
CA MET A 22 -14.88 6.94 1.23
C MET A 22 -15.60 5.95 0.30
N TYR A 23 -15.18 4.69 0.26
CA TYR A 23 -15.48 3.83 -0.89
C TYR A 23 -16.09 2.47 -0.55
N TYR A 24 -16.07 2.02 0.71
CA TYR A 24 -16.37 0.63 1.06
C TYR A 24 -17.69 0.08 0.51
N GLN A 25 -18.79 0.85 0.56
CA GLN A 25 -20.11 0.37 0.13
C GLN A 25 -20.15 0.02 -1.37
N LYS A 26 -19.52 0.83 -2.23
CA LYS A 26 -19.46 0.54 -3.68
C LYS A 26 -18.50 -0.61 -3.97
N ASP A 27 -17.39 -0.70 -3.24
CA ASP A 27 -16.37 -1.73 -3.47
C ASP A 27 -16.85 -3.10 -3.01
N LEU A 28 -17.62 -3.16 -1.92
CA LEU A 28 -18.25 -4.38 -1.44
C LEU A 28 -19.25 -4.94 -2.46
N GLN A 29 -20.01 -4.06 -3.14
CA GLN A 29 -20.91 -4.46 -4.22
C GLN A 29 -20.16 -4.96 -5.45
N ARG A 30 -19.00 -4.36 -5.78
CA ARG A 30 -18.12 -4.82 -6.87
C ARG A 30 -17.51 -6.21 -6.57
N GLY A 31 -17.28 -6.50 -5.30
CA GLY A 31 -16.68 -7.74 -4.82
C GLY A 31 -15.18 -7.84 -5.11
N ILE A 32 -14.57 -8.91 -4.59
CA ILE A 32 -13.12 -9.15 -4.68
C ILE A 32 -12.64 -9.22 -6.15
N PRO A 33 -13.26 -10.00 -7.07
CA PRO A 33 -12.73 -10.14 -8.43
C PRO A 33 -12.69 -8.81 -9.19
N GLY A 34 -13.76 -8.02 -9.12
CA GLY A 34 -13.79 -6.72 -9.79
C GLY A 34 -12.85 -5.70 -9.16
N THR A 35 -12.68 -5.72 -7.84
CA THR A 35 -11.74 -4.83 -7.15
C THR A 35 -10.28 -5.22 -7.43
N PHE A 36 -10.00 -6.52 -7.59
CA PHE A 36 -8.68 -6.99 -8.02
C PHE A 36 -8.32 -6.50 -9.42
N MET A 37 -9.29 -6.46 -10.34
CA MET A 37 -9.05 -5.92 -11.68
C MET A 37 -8.65 -4.45 -11.66
N TRP A 38 -9.30 -3.62 -10.84
CA TRP A 38 -8.89 -2.22 -10.64
C TRP A 38 -7.48 -2.13 -10.07
N LEU A 39 -7.15 -2.90 -9.01
CA LEU A 39 -5.77 -2.92 -8.50
C LEU A 39 -4.74 -3.28 -9.58
N MET A 40 -5.06 -4.21 -10.48
CA MET A 40 -4.17 -4.57 -11.58
C MET A 40 -4.02 -3.47 -12.65
N GLU A 41 -5.06 -2.66 -12.85
CA GLU A 41 -5.04 -1.47 -13.72
C GLU A 41 -4.03 -0.46 -13.20
N GLU A 42 -4.12 -0.08 -11.92
CA GLU A 42 -3.19 0.87 -11.27
C GLU A 42 -1.74 0.37 -11.28
N ILE A 43 -1.53 -0.95 -11.12
CA ILE A 43 -0.19 -1.54 -11.25
C ILE A 43 0.35 -1.36 -12.68
N GLY A 44 -0.51 -1.41 -13.69
CA GLY A 44 -0.16 -1.15 -15.09
C GLY A 44 0.14 0.33 -15.36
N GLU A 45 -0.62 1.24 -14.76
CA GLU A 45 -0.38 2.68 -14.85
C GLU A 45 0.94 3.06 -14.17
N LEU A 46 1.19 2.55 -12.96
CA LEU A 46 2.48 2.68 -12.28
C LEU A 46 3.65 2.14 -13.12
N ALA A 47 3.48 0.98 -13.77
CA ALA A 47 4.52 0.44 -14.65
C ALA A 47 4.83 1.37 -15.84
N SER A 48 3.80 2.01 -16.40
CA SER A 48 3.92 2.97 -17.50
C SER A 48 4.60 4.27 -17.05
N ALA A 49 4.27 4.78 -15.86
CA ALA A 49 4.91 5.95 -15.26
C ALA A 49 6.41 5.71 -15.00
N LEU A 50 6.74 4.55 -14.42
CA LEU A 50 8.13 4.12 -14.19
C LEU A 50 8.93 4.02 -15.49
N GLN A 51 8.31 3.53 -16.57
CA GLN A 51 8.96 3.42 -17.88
C GLN A 51 9.21 4.79 -18.53
N SER A 52 8.28 5.74 -18.38
CA SER A 52 8.39 7.07 -18.99
C SER A 52 9.50 7.91 -18.34
N GLY A 53 9.63 7.85 -17.01
CA GLY A 53 10.78 8.36 -16.25
C GLY A 53 10.96 9.88 -16.21
N ASN A 54 10.06 10.66 -16.80
CA ASN A 54 10.14 12.11 -16.96
C ASN A 54 8.95 12.88 -16.37
N ASP A 55 7.95 12.19 -15.83
CA ASP A 55 6.81 12.79 -15.12
C ASP A 55 6.83 12.36 -13.65
N ARG A 56 7.36 13.24 -12.80
CA ARG A 56 7.52 12.95 -11.37
C ARG A 56 6.20 13.02 -10.62
N GLU A 57 5.30 13.92 -11.03
CA GLU A 57 4.01 14.13 -10.39
C GLU A 57 3.11 12.93 -10.66
N ASN A 58 2.98 12.51 -11.93
CA ASN A 58 2.25 11.30 -12.28
C ASN A 58 2.83 10.08 -11.55
N LEU A 59 4.16 9.91 -11.50
CA LEU A 59 4.74 8.79 -10.76
C LEU A 59 4.35 8.77 -9.27
N GLU A 60 4.27 9.93 -8.61
CA GLU A 60 3.83 10.01 -7.22
C GLU A 60 2.33 9.65 -7.07
N GLU A 61 1.49 10.06 -8.02
CA GLU A 61 0.07 9.70 -8.09
C GLU A 61 -0.11 8.19 -8.24
N GLU A 62 0.55 7.54 -9.21
CA GLU A 62 0.39 6.11 -9.46
C GLU A 62 0.82 5.24 -8.26
N PHE A 63 1.85 5.67 -7.50
CA PHE A 63 2.23 5.01 -6.26
C PHE A 63 1.15 5.13 -5.19
N ALA A 64 0.48 6.28 -5.12
CA ALA A 64 -0.62 6.51 -4.18
C ALA A 64 -1.86 5.68 -4.57
N ASP A 65 -2.17 5.58 -5.86
CA ASP A 65 -3.32 4.82 -6.35
C ASP A 65 -3.16 3.32 -6.15
N VAL A 66 -1.97 2.76 -6.39
CA VAL A 66 -1.68 1.35 -6.04
C VAL A 66 -1.90 1.08 -4.54
N LEU A 67 -1.47 2.00 -3.67
CA LEU A 67 -1.73 1.87 -2.23
C LEU A 67 -3.22 1.97 -1.90
N ALA A 68 -3.95 2.91 -2.51
CA ALA A 68 -5.38 3.11 -2.31
C ALA A 68 -6.19 1.88 -2.72
N TRP A 69 -5.87 1.27 -3.86
CA TRP A 69 -6.55 0.06 -4.33
C TRP A 69 -6.14 -1.20 -3.58
N LEU A 70 -4.91 -1.28 -3.06
CA LEU A 70 -4.51 -2.32 -2.13
C LEU A 70 -5.30 -2.24 -0.82
N ALA A 71 -5.48 -1.04 -0.27
CA ALA A 71 -6.34 -0.83 0.90
C ALA A 71 -7.81 -1.14 0.60
N THR A 72 -8.29 -0.76 -0.58
CA THR A 72 -9.65 -1.06 -1.04
C THR A 72 -9.93 -2.55 -1.06
N ILE A 73 -9.07 -3.36 -1.71
CA ILE A 73 -9.27 -4.82 -1.75
C ILE A 73 -9.10 -5.46 -0.37
N ALA A 74 -8.21 -4.95 0.49
CA ALA A 74 -8.06 -5.41 1.87
C ALA A 74 -9.35 -5.17 2.68
N ASN A 75 -10.00 -4.02 2.51
CA ASN A 75 -11.29 -3.73 3.15
C ASN A 75 -12.38 -4.72 2.70
N VAL A 76 -12.50 -4.97 1.40
CA VAL A 76 -13.47 -5.94 0.85
C VAL A 76 -13.17 -7.36 1.36
N ALA A 77 -11.88 -7.72 1.48
CA ALA A 77 -11.43 -9.00 2.00
C ALA A 77 -11.44 -9.11 3.54
N GLN A 78 -11.84 -8.04 4.25
CA GLN A 78 -11.84 -7.96 5.72
C GLN A 78 -10.45 -8.22 6.35
N VAL A 79 -9.40 -7.72 5.70
CA VAL A 79 -8.01 -7.82 6.17
C VAL A 79 -7.58 -6.49 6.79
N ASP A 80 -7.13 -6.52 8.04
CA ASP A 80 -6.47 -5.37 8.69
C ASP A 80 -4.99 -5.31 8.26
N LEU A 81 -4.65 -4.33 7.43
CA LEU A 81 -3.30 -4.19 6.87
C LEU A 81 -2.26 -3.87 7.95
N ALA A 82 -2.59 -3.01 8.91
CA ALA A 82 -1.66 -2.65 9.98
C ALA A 82 -1.31 -3.87 10.85
N GLN A 83 -2.30 -4.70 11.19
CA GLN A 83 -2.09 -5.96 11.89
C GLN A 83 -1.29 -6.97 11.04
N ALA A 84 -1.60 -7.09 9.75
CA ALA A 84 -0.89 -8.00 8.84
C ALA A 84 0.59 -7.60 8.70
N LEU A 85 0.88 -6.31 8.54
CA LEU A 85 2.25 -5.77 8.49
C LEU A 85 2.98 -5.98 9.81
N GLN A 86 2.36 -5.64 10.95
CA GLN A 86 2.97 -5.86 12.26
C GLN A 86 3.32 -7.32 12.50
N LYS A 87 2.41 -8.24 12.13
CA LYS A 87 2.63 -9.68 12.26
C LYS A 87 3.78 -10.17 11.39
N LYS A 88 3.92 -9.66 10.17
CA LYS A 88 4.91 -10.14 9.20
C LYS A 88 6.28 -9.49 9.36
N TYR A 89 6.34 -8.20 9.62
CA TYR A 89 7.57 -7.40 9.58
C TYR A 89 7.88 -6.66 10.89
N GLY A 90 6.97 -6.70 11.88
CA GLY A 90 7.12 -5.91 13.11
C GLY A 90 8.27 -6.32 14.03
N ASN A 91 8.90 -7.48 13.79
CA ASN A 91 10.02 -8.00 14.58
C ASN A 91 11.31 -8.19 13.76
N GLY A 92 11.36 -7.67 12.52
CA GLY A 92 12.50 -7.85 11.61
C GLY A 92 12.16 -8.67 10.37
N CYS A 93 13.21 -9.09 9.66
CA CYS A 93 13.11 -9.88 8.43
C CYS A 93 12.40 -11.22 8.69
N PRO A 94 11.34 -11.57 7.93
CA PRO A 94 10.65 -12.86 8.09
C PRO A 94 11.55 -14.07 7.77
N GLY A 95 12.50 -13.91 6.84
CA GLY A 95 13.39 -14.96 6.38
C GLY A 95 14.53 -15.24 7.36
N CYS A 96 15.38 -14.25 7.65
CA CYS A 96 16.55 -14.45 8.51
C CYS A 96 16.32 -14.14 10.00
N GLY A 97 15.16 -13.58 10.37
CA GLY A 97 14.81 -13.24 11.75
C GLY A 97 15.59 -12.06 12.36
N LEU A 98 16.50 -11.44 11.61
CA LEU A 98 17.25 -10.27 12.04
C LEU A 98 16.46 -8.99 11.80
N PHE A 99 16.64 -7.99 12.66
CA PHE A 99 16.00 -6.68 12.50
C PHE A 99 16.45 -5.99 11.20
N VAL A 100 17.73 -6.09 10.86
CA VAL A 100 18.28 -5.68 9.56
C VAL A 100 18.52 -6.95 8.73
N CYS A 101 17.86 -7.04 7.58
CA CYS A 101 17.92 -8.22 6.71
C CYS A 101 19.35 -8.48 6.19
N THR A 102 19.73 -9.77 6.14
CA THR A 102 20.98 -10.26 5.53
C THR A 102 20.75 -11.43 4.58
N CYS A 103 19.50 -11.66 4.13
CA CYS A 103 19.17 -12.65 3.10
C CYS A 103 19.92 -12.34 1.80
N ALA A 104 20.14 -13.35 0.97
CA ALA A 104 20.74 -13.14 -0.34
C ALA A 104 19.80 -12.29 -1.22
N ILE A 105 20.36 -11.53 -2.16
CA ILE A 105 19.60 -10.57 -2.99
C ILE A 105 18.57 -11.28 -3.90
N ASP A 106 18.85 -12.51 -4.27
CA ASP A 106 18.00 -13.38 -5.09
C ASP A 106 16.93 -14.14 -4.27
N GLU A 107 17.00 -14.09 -2.94
CA GLU A 107 16.02 -14.72 -2.06
C GLU A 107 14.92 -13.73 -1.66
N LYS A 108 13.67 -14.21 -1.66
CA LYS A 108 12.59 -13.44 -1.03
C LYS A 108 12.82 -13.44 0.49
N PRO A 109 12.87 -12.27 1.15
CA PRO A 109 12.91 -12.18 2.60
C PRO A 109 11.61 -12.63 3.26
#